data_AF-A0A535QAY0-F1
#
_entry.id   AF-A0A535QAY0-F1
#
_cell.length_a   1.000
_cell.length_b   1.000
_cell.length_c   1.000
_cell.angle_alpha   90.00
_cell.angle_beta   90.00
_cell.angle_gamma   90.00
#
_symmetry.space_group_name_H-M   'P 1'
#
loop_
_entity.id
_entity.type
_entity.pdbx_description
1 polymer ?
#
loop_
_entity_poly.entity_id
_entity_poly.type
_entity_poly.pdbx_seq_one_letter_code
_entity_poly.pdbx_strand_id
1 'polypeptide(L)'
;MAVSGRRRSDEDRVVRYLNTEGDFEVEVSHTLNKWCVTVFQLPSKQVVAQDFFPERWKALARAQDFIRLLNQRKKKEEEGLAGHRDDDDF
;
A
#
# COMPACT_ATOMS: atom_id res chain seq x y z
N MET A 1 -4.16 -8.39 -43.68
CA MET A 1 -3.07 -7.87 -42.81
C MET A 1 -3.57 -6.64 -42.08
N ALA A 2 -3.82 -6.73 -40.77
CA ALA A 2 -3.90 -5.57 -39.88
C ALA A 2 -3.71 -6.09 -38.45
N VAL A 3 -2.47 -6.03 -37.97
CA VAL A 3 -2.11 -6.33 -36.59
C VAL A 3 -2.65 -5.20 -35.71
N SER A 4 -3.55 -5.51 -34.77
CA SER A 4 -3.96 -4.57 -33.73
C SER A 4 -2.78 -4.35 -32.79
N GLY A 5 -1.92 -3.43 -33.21
CA GLY A 5 -0.83 -2.89 -32.43
C GLY A 5 -1.40 -2.04 -31.29
N ARG A 6 -1.48 -2.61 -30.09
CA ARG A 6 -1.31 -1.83 -28.88
C ARG A 6 -0.54 -2.63 -27.87
N ARG A 7 0.77 -2.73 -28.11
CA ARG A 7 1.76 -2.97 -27.07
C ARG A 7 1.62 -1.82 -26.06
N ARG A 8 0.75 -1.95 -25.07
CA ARG A 8 0.87 -1.14 -23.85
C ARG A 8 2.09 -1.69 -23.13
N SER A 9 3.13 -0.87 -23.11
CA SER A 9 4.44 -1.18 -22.57
C SER A 9 4.33 -1.87 -21.21
N ASP A 10 5.11 -2.93 -21.02
CA ASP A 10 5.28 -3.70 -19.77
C ASP A 10 5.72 -2.83 -18.57
N GLU A 11 6.02 -1.54 -18.81
CA GLU A 11 6.39 -0.50 -17.85
C GLU A 11 5.19 0.07 -17.06
N ASP A 12 3.96 -0.16 -17.52
CA ASP A 12 2.70 0.21 -16.86
C ASP A 12 2.20 -0.88 -15.89
N ARG A 13 3.12 -1.72 -15.40
CA ARG A 13 2.77 -2.84 -14.52
C ARG A 13 2.43 -2.32 -13.13
N VAL A 14 1.17 -1.91 -12.97
CA VAL A 14 0.59 -1.50 -11.70
C VAL A 14 0.72 -2.67 -10.71
N VAL A 15 1.43 -2.43 -9.61
CA VAL A 15 1.63 -3.45 -8.56
C VAL A 15 0.63 -3.19 -7.46
N ARG A 16 -0.31 -4.11 -7.27
CA ARG A 16 -1.28 -4.05 -6.19
C ARG A 16 -0.89 -5.01 -5.10
N TYR A 17 -0.88 -4.51 -3.89
CA TYR A 17 -0.69 -5.30 -2.70
C TYR A 17 -1.92 -5.18 -1.83
N LEU A 18 -2.50 -6.31 -1.49
CA LEU A 18 -3.59 -6.38 -0.53
C LEU A 18 -2.99 -6.68 0.84
N ASN A 19 -3.53 -6.04 1.87
CA ASN A 19 -3.24 -6.46 3.22
C ASN A 19 -3.88 -7.83 3.53
N THR A 20 -3.33 -8.57 4.50
CA THR A 20 -3.76 -9.93 4.84
C THR A 20 -5.23 -10.03 5.27
N GLU A 21 -5.79 -8.93 5.78
CA GLU A 21 -7.20 -8.84 6.19
C GLU A 21 -8.11 -8.21 5.13
N GLY A 22 -7.56 -7.67 4.04
CA GLY A 22 -8.35 -7.06 2.97
C GLY A 22 -8.92 -5.66 3.25
N ASP A 23 -8.59 -5.05 4.41
CA ASP A 23 -9.05 -3.70 4.77
C ASP A 23 -8.26 -2.57 4.09
N PHE A 24 -7.06 -2.86 3.60
CA PHE A 24 -6.21 -1.87 2.95
C PHE A 24 -5.59 -2.46 1.69
N GLU A 25 -5.53 -1.63 0.65
CA GLU A 25 -4.98 -1.97 -0.66
C GLU A 25 -3.93 -0.91 -1.02
N VAL A 26 -2.71 -1.34 -1.31
CA VAL A 26 -1.62 -0.46 -1.73
C VAL A 26 -1.36 -0.68 -3.21
N GLU A 27 -1.61 0.35 -4.02
CA GLU A 27 -1.38 0.34 -5.46
C GLU A 27 -0.13 1.14 -5.80
N VAL A 28 0.77 0.56 -6.59
CA VAL A 28 1.95 1.22 -7.14
C VAL A 28 1.77 1.34 -8.64
N SER A 29 1.58 2.56 -9.15
CA SER A 29 1.42 2.85 -10.57
C SER A 29 2.58 3.70 -11.09
N HIS A 30 2.92 3.56 -12.37
CA HIS A 30 3.89 4.43 -13.03
C HIS A 30 3.11 5.49 -13.82
N THR A 31 3.35 6.77 -13.55
CA THR A 31 2.62 7.89 -14.16
C THR A 31 3.60 9.00 -14.54
N LEU A 32 3.65 9.37 -15.83
CA LEU A 32 4.36 10.56 -16.34
C LEU A 32 5.82 10.70 -15.82
N ASN A 33 6.56 9.58 -15.75
CA ASN A 33 7.94 9.45 -15.26
C ASN A 33 8.14 9.35 -13.73
N LYS A 34 7.07 9.17 -12.96
CA LYS A 34 7.15 8.93 -11.51
C LYS A 34 6.37 7.69 -11.13
N TRP A 35 6.83 7.01 -10.10
CA TRP A 35 6.14 5.92 -9.45
C TRP A 35 5.25 6.49 -8.33
N CYS A 36 3.95 6.34 -8.48
CA CYS A 36 2.96 6.74 -7.49
C CYS A 36 2.59 5.52 -6.64
N VAL A 37 2.66 5.65 -5.32
CA VAL A 37 2.15 4.68 -4.35
C VAL A 37 0.88 5.27 -3.75
N THR A 38 -0.24 4.59 -3.94
CA THR A 38 -1.55 4.98 -3.44
C THR A 38 -2.04 3.93 -2.45
N VAL A 39 -2.34 4.34 -1.23
CA VAL A 39 -2.92 3.50 -0.19
C VAL A 39 -4.42 3.77 -0.14
N PHE A 40 -5.21 2.76 -0.47
CA PHE A 40 -6.66 2.74 -0.37
C PHE A 40 -7.08 2.04 0.94
N GLN A 41 -8.06 2.62 1.60
CA GLN A 41 -8.80 2.00 2.70
C GLN A 41 -10.11 1.43 2.17
N LEU A 42 -10.25 0.13 2.29
CA LEU A 42 -11.46 -0.63 2.00
C LEU A 42 -12.36 -0.66 3.26
N PRO A 43 -13.69 -0.83 3.09
CA PRO A 43 -14.41 -1.01 1.82
C PRO A 43 -14.65 0.30 1.05
N SER A 44 -14.43 1.46 1.69
CA SER A 44 -14.76 2.78 1.14
C SER A 44 -13.93 3.19 -0.09
N LYS A 45 -12.86 2.42 -0.43
CA LYS A 45 -11.82 2.78 -1.42
C LYS A 45 -11.32 4.21 -1.27
N GLN A 46 -11.25 4.68 -0.03
CA GLN A 46 -10.79 6.04 0.25
C GLN A 46 -9.28 6.07 0.13
N VAL A 47 -8.75 7.07 -0.58
CA VAL A 47 -7.30 7.30 -0.62
C VAL A 47 -6.88 7.85 0.75
N VAL A 48 -6.14 7.05 1.50
CA VAL A 48 -5.60 7.46 2.81
C VAL A 48 -4.27 8.18 2.64
N ALA A 49 -3.44 7.66 1.73
CA ALA A 49 -2.13 8.22 1.47
C ALA A 49 -1.76 8.07 0.00
N GLN A 50 -1.07 9.07 -0.53
CA GLN A 50 -0.49 9.04 -1.86
C GLN A 50 0.92 9.62 -1.80
N ASP A 51 1.89 8.85 -2.28
CA ASP A 51 3.30 9.24 -2.32
C ASP A 51 3.85 9.11 -3.75
N PHE A 52 4.75 10.02 -4.14
CA PHE A 52 5.38 10.01 -5.46
C PHE A 52 6.89 9.84 -5.36
N PHE A 53 7.43 8.85 -6.06
CA PHE A 53 8.86 8.56 -6.11
C PHE A 53 9.38 8.61 -7.55
N PRO A 54 10.59 9.12 -7.78
CA PRO A 54 11.20 9.10 -9.11
C PRO A 54 11.66 7.70 -9.54
N GLU A 55 11.87 6.77 -8.60
CA GLU A 55 12.46 5.47 -8.88
C GLU A 55 11.56 4.29 -8.43
N ARG A 56 11.48 3.24 -9.27
CA ARG A 56 10.63 2.06 -9.06
C ARG A 56 10.84 1.36 -7.73
N TRP A 57 12.10 1.09 -7.41
CA TRP A 57 12.51 0.34 -6.23
C TRP A 57 12.17 1.08 -4.93
N LYS A 58 12.24 2.41 -4.91
CA LYS A 58 11.81 3.24 -3.77
C LYS A 58 10.30 3.15 -3.55
N ALA A 59 9.51 3.22 -4.63
CA ALA A 59 8.07 3.07 -4.54
C ALA A 59 7.65 1.67 -4.08
N LEU A 60 8.32 0.62 -4.57
CA LEU A 60 8.07 -0.76 -4.13
C LEU A 60 8.44 -0.98 -2.66
N ALA A 61 9.60 -0.48 -2.22
CA ALA A 61 10.00 -0.56 -0.82
C ALA A 61 8.98 0.13 0.09
N ARG A 62 8.52 1.34 -0.29
CA ARG A 62 7.50 2.07 0.47
C ARG A 62 6.17 1.35 0.50
N ALA A 63 5.74 0.76 -0.62
CA ALA A 63 4.52 -0.05 -0.63
C ALA A 63 4.62 -1.24 0.33
N GLN A 64 5.78 -1.92 0.37
CA GLN A 64 6.05 -3.00 1.33
C GLN A 64 6.04 -2.51 2.79
N ASP A 65 6.63 -1.34 3.06
CA ASP A 65 6.60 -0.75 4.40
C ASP A 65 5.18 -0.40 4.84
N PHE A 66 4.34 0.13 3.94
CA PHE A 66 2.94 0.41 4.25
C PHE A 66 2.18 -0.87 4.60
N ILE A 67 2.34 -1.96 3.83
CA ILE A 67 1.70 -3.25 4.15
C ILE A 67 2.19 -3.79 5.49
N ARG A 68 3.49 -3.70 5.77
CA ARG A 68 4.07 -4.14 7.05
C ARG A 68 3.54 -3.31 8.21
N LEU A 69 3.46 -1.99 8.06
CA LEU A 69 2.92 -1.08 9.07
C LEU A 69 1.43 -1.30 9.30
N LEU A 70 0.65 -1.55 8.25
CA LEU A 70 -0.78 -1.83 8.37
C LEU A 70 -1.03 -3.15 9.10
N ASN A 71 -0.24 -4.19 8.80
CA ASN A 71 -0.27 -5.45 9.57
C ASN A 71 0.17 -5.27 11.04
N GLN A 72 1.21 -4.47 11.29
CA GLN A 72 1.71 -4.25 12.64
C GLN A 72 0.82 -3.33 13.48
N ARG A 73 0.24 -2.28 12.88
CA ARG A 73 -0.67 -1.37 13.59
C ARG A 73 -1.88 -2.11 14.10
N LYS A 74 -2.46 -3.00 13.28
CA LYS A 74 -3.60 -3.78 13.74
C LYS A 74 -3.24 -4.83 14.77
N LYS A 75 -2.09 -5.50 14.64
CA LYS A 75 -1.57 -6.36 15.72
C LYS A 75 -1.42 -5.57 17.03
N LYS A 76 -0.98 -4.32 16.96
CA LYS A 76 -0.84 -3.43 18.11
C LYS A 76 -2.18 -2.82 18.58
N GLU A 77 -3.19 -2.68 17.73
CA GLU A 77 -4.56 -2.31 18.14
C GLU A 77 -5.26 -3.50 18.81
N GLU A 78 -5.09 -4.72 18.31
CA GLU A 78 -5.55 -5.96 18.94
C GLU A 78 -4.85 -6.20 20.30
N GLU A 79 -3.54 -6.00 20.37
CA GLU A 79 -2.79 -6.09 21.64
C GLU A 79 -2.96 -4.85 22.54
N GLY A 80 -3.32 -3.69 21.98
CA GLY A 80 -3.54 -2.43 22.72
C GLY A 80 -4.89 -2.36 23.43
N LEU A 81 -5.89 -3.10 22.94
CA LEU A 81 -7.12 -3.41 23.70
C LEU A 81 -6.88 -4.47 24.80
N ALA A 82 -5.78 -5.23 24.73
CA ALA A 82 -5.38 -6.19 25.76
C ALA A 82 -4.27 -5.66 26.70
N GLY A 83 -3.70 -4.49 26.41
CA GLY A 83 -2.53 -3.92 27.10
C GLY A 83 -2.80 -2.65 27.92
N HIS A 84 -4.07 -2.28 28.16
CA HIS A 84 -4.44 -1.29 29.17
C HIS A 84 -4.66 -1.95 30.53
N ARG A 85 -3.69 -2.75 30.99
CA ARG A 85 -3.62 -3.18 32.38
C ARG A 85 -2.31 -2.73 32.98
N ASP A 86 -2.46 -1.72 33.82
CA ASP A 86 -1.79 -1.61 35.11
C ASP A 86 -0.26 -1.57 35.06
N ASP A 87 0.29 -0.37 34.96
CA ASP A 87 1.45 0.02 35.77
C ASP A 87 1.27 1.50 36.18
N ASP A 88 0.09 1.81 36.73
CA ASP A 88 -0.06 2.77 37.82
C ASP A 88 0.00 1.94 39.12
N ASP A 89 1.16 1.75 39.72
CA ASP A 89 1.30 1.66 41.19
C ASP A 89 2.77 1.48 41.65
N PHE A 90 3.16 2.39 42.56
CA PHE A 90 4.27 2.37 43.55
C PHE A 90 5.69 2.85 43.17
#